data_AF-A0A3S4ZVG6-F1
#
_entry.id   AF-A0A3S4ZVG6-F1
#
_cell.length_a   1.000
_cell.length_b   1.000
_cell.length_c   1.000
_cell.angle_alpha   90.00
_cell.angle_beta   90.00
_cell.angle_gamma   90.00
#
_symmetry.space_group_name_H-M   'P 1'
#
loop_
_entity.id
_entity.type
_entity.pdbx_description
1 polymer ?
#
loop_
_entity_poly.entity_id
_entity_poly.type
_entity_poly.pdbx_seq_one_letter_code
_entity_poly.pdbx_strand_id
1 'polypeptide(L)'
;MNKGYKVTIQSRNDKGISTEAPTEAYGFSGESVPTVLPAAPSLVSPTANGGVLTWNVLTEADTANVNGFFRGYRLEWCNADVSAEVCEKHKRFQVG
;
A
#
# COMPACT_ATOMS: atom_id res chain seq x y z
N MET A 1 9.13 -1.43 -1.10
CA MET A 1 9.40 -0.05 -0.59
C MET A 1 9.55 0.89 -1.79
N ASN A 2 8.83 2.01 -1.82
CA ASN A 2 8.94 2.98 -2.91
C ASN A 2 10.33 3.64 -2.85
N LYS A 3 11.14 3.51 -3.89
CA LYS A 3 12.52 3.99 -3.88
C LYS A 3 12.55 5.44 -4.34
N GLY A 4 13.13 6.32 -3.53
CA GLY A 4 13.46 7.68 -3.95
C GLY A 4 14.68 7.65 -4.86
N TYR A 5 14.62 8.41 -5.96
CA TYR A 5 15.73 8.56 -6.89
C TYR A 5 16.10 10.03 -7.02
N LYS A 6 17.41 10.26 -7.04
CA LYS A 6 18.01 11.52 -7.48
C LYS A 6 18.58 11.29 -8.87
N VAL A 7 18.13 12.07 -9.85
CA VAL A 7 18.58 12.01 -11.23
C VAL A 7 19.32 13.30 -11.55
N THR A 8 20.50 13.17 -12.17
CA THR A 8 21.32 14.30 -12.60
C THR A 8 21.59 14.20 -14.10
N ILE A 9 21.46 15.30 -14.82
CA ILE A 9 21.83 15.38 -16.24
C ILE A 9 23.09 16.21 -16.38
N GLN A 10 24.13 15.65 -17.01
CA GLN A 10 25.37 16.36 -17.30
C GLN A 10 25.74 16.22 -18.78
N SER A 11 25.87 17.35 -19.45
CA SER A 11 26.23 17.41 -20.87
C SER A 11 27.72 17.11 -21.07
N ARG A 12 28.06 16.39 -22.14
CA ARG A 12 29.44 16.15 -22.58
C ARG A 12 29.56 16.30 -24.10
N ASN A 13 30.75 16.68 -24.57
CA ASN A 13 31.16 16.63 -25.97
C ASN A 13 32.58 16.07 -26.09
N ASP A 14 33.14 16.07 -27.30
CA ASP A 14 34.49 15.53 -27.57
C ASP A 14 35.62 16.25 -26.82
N LYS A 15 35.35 17.45 -26.29
CA LYS A 15 36.33 18.24 -25.51
C LYS A 15 36.22 17.98 -24.01
N GLY A 16 35.16 17.32 -23.55
CA GLY A 16 34.99 16.96 -22.14
C GLY A 16 33.56 17.14 -21.61
N ILE A 17 33.46 17.13 -20.29
CA ILE A 17 32.21 17.25 -19.53
C ILE A 17 31.96 18.72 -19.18
N SER A 18 30.71 19.16 -19.21
CA SER A 18 30.33 20.52 -18.80
C SER A 18 30.75 20.81 -17.36
N THR A 19 31.31 22.01 -17.14
CA THR A 19 31.65 22.54 -15.81
C THR A 19 30.48 23.20 -15.10
N GLU A 20 29.35 23.36 -15.79
CA GLU A 20 28.11 23.88 -15.19
C GLU A 20 27.52 22.83 -14.23
N ALA A 21 26.94 23.31 -13.13
CA ALA A 21 26.31 22.44 -12.15
C ALA A 21 25.17 21.65 -12.82
N PRO A 22 25.13 20.31 -12.68
CA PRO A 22 24.11 19.49 -13.30
C PRO A 22 22.74 19.77 -12.68
N THR A 23 21.70 19.80 -13.51
CA THR A 23 20.33 19.89 -13.03
C THR A 23 19.97 18.62 -12.26
N GLU A 24 19.45 18.79 -11.04
CA GLU A 24 18.99 17.70 -10.20
C GLU A 24 17.47 17.58 -10.26
N ALA A 25 16.97 16.36 -10.43
CA ALA A 25 15.56 16.02 -10.32
C ALA A 25 15.36 14.92 -9.27
N TYR A 26 14.29 15.03 -8.50
CA TYR A 26 13.92 14.08 -7.46
C TYR A 26 12.58 13.42 -7.82
N GLY A 27 12.48 12.11 -7.59
CA GLY A 27 11.26 11.37 -7.86
C GLY A 27 11.18 10.06 -7.07
N PHE A 28 10.04 9.40 -7.16
CA PHE A 28 9.80 8.07 -6.60
C PHE A 28 9.47 7.09 -7.71
N SER A 29 9.79 5.81 -7.52
CA SER A 29 9.24 4.76 -8.39
C SER A 29 7.71 4.74 -8.36
N GLY A 30 7.09 4.11 -9.36
CA GLY A 30 5.67 3.78 -9.29
C GLY A 30 5.36 2.86 -8.12
N GLU A 31 4.16 2.99 -7.55
CA GLU A 31 3.64 2.02 -6.58
C GLU A 31 3.29 0.71 -7.31
N SER A 32 3.48 -0.43 -6.63
CA SER A 32 3.06 -1.75 -7.13
C SER A 32 1.98 -2.33 -6.21
N VAL A 33 1.39 -3.45 -6.62
CA VAL A 33 0.38 -4.13 -5.82
C VAL A 33 0.99 -4.51 -4.46
N PRO A 34 0.34 -4.16 -3.33
CA PRO A 34 0.78 -4.61 -2.02
C PRO A 34 0.81 -6.14 -1.97
N THR A 35 1.94 -6.68 -1.53
CA THR A 35 2.12 -8.14 -1.32
C THR A 35 1.99 -8.53 0.14
N VAL A 36 1.86 -7.54 1.02
CA VAL A 36 1.60 -7.74 2.44
C VAL A 36 0.18 -8.26 2.66
N LEU A 37 0.06 -9.35 3.41
CA LEU A 37 -1.20 -9.90 3.88
C LEU A 37 -1.36 -9.55 5.37
N PRO A 38 -2.27 -8.63 5.74
CA PRO A 38 -2.54 -8.37 7.13
C PRO A 38 -3.19 -9.59 7.79
N ALA A 39 -2.99 -9.74 9.10
CA ALA A 39 -3.66 -10.78 9.86
C ALA A 39 -5.19 -10.61 9.80
N ALA A 40 -5.91 -11.73 9.75
CA ALA A 40 -7.37 -11.69 9.79
C ALA A 40 -7.85 -11.02 11.09
N PRO A 41 -8.86 -10.13 11.02
CA PRO A 41 -9.40 -9.50 12.21
C PRO A 41 -10.14 -10.52 13.08
N SER A 42 -10.15 -10.24 14.38
CA SER A 42 -10.85 -11.02 15.39
C SER A 42 -12.00 -10.20 15.99
N LEU A 43 -13.12 -10.85 16.25
CA LEU A 43 -14.29 -10.21 16.85
C LEU A 43 -14.08 -10.06 18.36
N VAL A 44 -14.06 -8.82 18.84
CA VAL A 44 -13.97 -8.48 20.26
C VAL A 44 -15.34 -8.54 20.91
N SER A 45 -16.34 -7.91 20.29
CA SER A 45 -17.71 -7.93 20.79
C SER A 45 -18.73 -7.71 19.66
N PRO A 46 -19.81 -8.53 19.60
CA PRO A 46 -20.96 -8.22 18.77
C PRO A 46 -21.79 -7.09 19.40
N THR A 47 -22.44 -6.31 18.55
CA THR A 47 -23.40 -5.26 18.94
C THR A 47 -24.71 -5.51 18.18
N ALA A 48 -25.79 -4.83 18.59
CA ALA A 48 -27.08 -4.97 17.90
C ALA A 48 -27.03 -4.61 16.40
N ASN A 49 -26.07 -3.77 15.98
CA ASN A 49 -25.95 -3.26 14.62
C ASN A 49 -24.63 -3.62 13.93
N GLY A 50 -23.80 -4.51 14.51
CA GLY A 50 -22.48 -4.82 13.97
C GLY A 50 -21.56 -5.53 14.96
N GLY A 51 -20.25 -5.27 14.87
CA GLY A 51 -19.28 -5.84 15.79
C GLY A 51 -18.02 -5.00 15.89
N VAL A 52 -17.37 -5.04 17.04
CA VAL A 52 -16.05 -4.44 17.26
C VAL A 52 -15.00 -5.47 16.89
N LEU A 53 -14.15 -5.13 15.92
CA LEU A 53 -13.06 -5.97 15.45
C LEU A 53 -11.71 -5.45 15.96
N THR A 54 -10.77 -6.36 16.19
CA THR A 54 -9.36 -6.04 16.48
C THR A 54 -8.44 -6.84 15.54
N TRP A 55 -7.36 -6.22 15.10
CA TRP A 55 -6.35 -6.84 14.25
C TRP A 55 -4.97 -6.22 14.52
N ASN A 56 -3.93 -6.97 14.19
CA ASN A 56 -2.56 -6.46 14.26
C ASN A 56 -2.32 -5.50 13.10
N VAL A 57 -1.88 -4.28 13.42
CA VAL A 57 -1.48 -3.31 12.40
C VAL A 57 -0.14 -3.70 11.79
N LEU A 58 0.03 -3.42 10.50
CA LEU A 58 1.31 -3.48 9.82
C LEU A 58 2.33 -2.60 10.53
N THR A 59 3.51 -3.17 10.72
CA THR A 59 4.65 -2.55 11.37
C THR A 59 5.61 -1.97 10.33
N GLU A 60 6.63 -1.24 10.78
CA GLU A 60 7.69 -0.75 9.89
C GLU A 60 8.37 -1.90 9.11
N ALA A 61 8.49 -3.09 9.70
CA ALA A 61 9.06 -4.26 9.03
C ALA A 61 8.24 -4.70 7.80
N ASP A 62 6.93 -4.42 7.79
CA ASP A 62 6.03 -4.81 6.70
C ASP A 62 6.03 -3.80 5.54
N THR A 63 6.57 -2.60 5.75
CA THR A 63 6.59 -1.51 4.75
C THR A 63 7.33 -1.88 3.46
N ALA A 64 8.30 -2.80 3.55
CA ALA A 64 8.97 -3.35 2.39
C ALA A 64 7.97 -4.00 1.41
N ASN A 65 6.95 -4.69 1.94
CA ASN A 65 5.98 -5.50 1.21
C ASN A 65 4.69 -4.74 0.83
N VAL A 66 4.50 -3.53 1.35
CA VAL A 66 3.43 -2.60 0.94
C VAL A 66 3.60 -2.15 -0.51
N ASN A 67 4.84 -2.09 -1.01
CA ASN A 67 5.17 -1.64 -2.38
C ASN A 67 4.63 -0.25 -2.76
N GLY A 68 4.48 0.63 -1.77
CA GLY A 68 3.95 1.97 -1.94
C GLY A 68 3.84 2.66 -0.59
N PHE A 69 3.00 3.69 -0.51
CA PHE A 69 2.64 4.29 0.78
C PHE A 69 1.45 3.54 1.40
N PHE A 70 1.58 3.16 2.67
CA PHE A 70 0.46 2.60 3.41
C PHE A 70 -0.60 3.68 3.63
N ARG A 71 -1.85 3.42 3.21
CA ARG A 71 -2.95 4.39 3.25
C ARG A 71 -4.11 4.01 4.19
N GLY A 72 -4.11 2.79 4.71
CA GLY A 72 -5.20 2.27 5.53
C GLY A 72 -5.56 0.83 5.18
N TYR A 73 -6.65 0.34 5.77
CA TYR A 73 -7.18 -1.00 5.52
C TYR A 73 -8.53 -0.92 4.81
N ARG A 74 -8.79 -1.88 3.93
CA ARG A 74 -10.12 -2.13 3.41
C ARG A 74 -10.68 -3.37 4.10
N LEU A 75 -11.74 -3.20 4.87
CA LEU A 75 -12.45 -4.30 5.51
C LEU A 75 -13.57 -4.77 4.60
N GLU A 76 -13.72 -6.08 4.48
CA GLU A 76 -14.67 -6.71 3.56
C GLU A 76 -15.39 -7.85 4.28
N TRP A 77 -16.72 -7.90 4.18
CA TRP A 77 -17.52 -8.89 4.89
C TRP A 77 -18.81 -9.29 4.16
N CYS A 78 -19.36 -10.43 4.56
CA CYS A 78 -20.64 -11.00 4.12
C CYS A 78 -21.22 -11.91 5.23
N ASN A 79 -22.47 -12.35 5.08
CA ASN A 79 -23.09 -13.30 6.00
C ASN A 79 -22.40 -14.67 5.88
N ALA A 80 -22.13 -15.34 7.00
CA ALA A 80 -21.44 -16.63 7.00
C ALA A 80 -22.21 -17.74 6.25
N ASP A 81 -23.53 -17.60 6.14
CA ASP A 81 -24.42 -18.62 5.60
C ASP A 81 -24.55 -18.56 4.06
N VAL A 82 -23.95 -17.57 3.40
CA VAL A 82 -24.01 -17.45 1.94
C VAL A 82 -22.82 -18.15 1.28
N SER A 83 -23.02 -18.67 0.07
CA SER A 83 -21.92 -19.26 -0.70
C SER A 83 -20.84 -18.21 -1.01
N ALA A 84 -19.60 -18.66 -1.23
CA ALA A 84 -18.49 -17.78 -1.60
C ALA A 84 -18.83 -16.89 -2.82
N GLU A 85 -19.54 -17.45 -3.80
CA GLU A 85 -19.94 -16.73 -5.00
C GLU A 85 -20.99 -15.63 -4.71
N VAL A 86 -21.89 -15.86 -3.76
CA VAL A 86 -22.85 -14.85 -3.30
C VAL A 86 -22.16 -13.80 -2.43
N CYS A 87 -21.21 -14.22 -1.58
CA CYS A 87 -20.39 -13.33 -0.76
C CYS A 87 -19.62 -12.34 -1.63
N GLU A 88 -18.91 -12.80 -2.67
CA GLU A 88 -18.16 -11.91 -3.58
C GLU A 88 -19.06 -10.90 -4.31
N LYS A 89 -20.28 -11.30 -4.67
CA LYS A 89 -21.26 -10.41 -5.33
C LYS A 89 -21.85 -9.34 -4.39
N HIS A 90 -21.95 -9.62 -3.09
CA HIS A 90 -22.62 -8.75 -2.10
C HIS A 90 -21.68 -8.15 -1.05
N LYS A 91 -20.39 -8.41 -1.20
CA LYS A 91 -19.29 -7.91 -0.40
C LYS A 91 -19.43 -6.43 -0.10
N ARG A 92 -19.66 -6.13 1.18
CA ARG A 92 -19.66 -4.76 1.68
C ARG A 92 -18.23 -4.39 2.02
N PHE A 93 -17.87 -3.12 1.82
CA PHE A 93 -16.57 -2.61 2.20
C PHE A 93 -16.70 -1.29 2.97
N GLN A 94 -15.79 -1.08 3.90
CA GLN A 94 -15.57 0.20 4.56
C GLN A 94 -14.10 0.58 4.44
N VAL A 95 -13.85 1.86 4.17
CA VAL A 95 -12.51 2.46 4.22
C VAL A 95 -12.30 2.95 5.65
N GLY A 96 -11.27 2.43 6.31
CA GLY A 96 -10.85 2.84 7.66
C GLY A 96 -9.52 3.56 7.63
#